data_AF-A0A1M5A5X0-F1
#
_entry.id   AF-A0A1M5A5X0-F1
#
_cell.length_a   1.000
_cell.length_b   1.000
_cell.length_c   1.000
_cell.angle_alpha   90.00
_cell.angle_beta   90.00
_cell.angle_gamma   90.00
#
_symmetry.space_group_name_H-M   'P 1'
#
loop_
_entity.id
_entity.type
_entity.pdbx_description
1 polymer ?
#
loop_
_entity_poly.entity_id
_entity_poly.type
_entity_poly.pdbx_seq_one_letter_code
_entity_poly.pdbx_strand_id
1 'polypeptide(L)'
;MTTFKNPPIYLCIGDKEVYHYFYILTFNYTYICVGKHMKKPKWQTEFRDLPKIPDTKKWLKGEHETIEQKISKKLAVGMSISDAEREIMQGLVLFYGILYKSLQDLEFESFTQKDFKNFENYIFYAFNYFPVLANKLTIYQLYRVVINEHLIGNKESLTKKGLLSYPPLHIVRKINKYNRANTPKTNVFYGAETIDTALNEIKPQIGDKVTVGVWKPIVEREYNSYPISHSEKGFGVNENSTNAIRAFNEYKKTHDKVLTDHMEPYFHVLGYEYSKPIKHHYEYLISAMFSEKILDNPQNKGTSFDFECIIYPSVGNKFKTSNVAVRKDILRHEFELTKVIEFEVTDCHYEKGQKTNPESINLVDYKDYRITEKIEDNRIIWK
;
A
#
# COMPACT_ATOMS: atom_id res chain seq x y z
N MET A 1 -6.50 29.24 -20.27
CA MET A 1 -7.70 28.51 -20.73
C MET A 1 -7.25 27.57 -21.85
N THR A 2 -7.06 26.31 -21.52
CA THR A 2 -6.69 25.26 -22.47
C THR A 2 -7.54 24.05 -22.11
N THR A 3 -8.51 23.77 -22.96
CA THR A 3 -9.46 22.67 -22.87
C THR A 3 -8.75 21.37 -23.26
N PHE A 4 -8.53 20.49 -22.29
CA PHE A 4 -8.04 19.14 -22.55
C PHE A 4 -9.23 18.21 -22.81
N LYS A 5 -9.24 17.60 -24.00
CA LYS A 5 -10.13 16.51 -24.38
C LYS A 5 -9.52 15.20 -23.85
N ASN A 6 -10.27 14.45 -23.05
CA ASN A 6 -9.86 13.11 -22.60
C ASN A 6 -10.52 12.00 -23.47
N PRO A 7 -9.77 10.95 -23.86
CA PRO A 7 -10.29 9.78 -24.56
C PRO A 7 -11.09 8.83 -23.62
N PRO A 8 -11.90 7.89 -24.17
CA PRO A 8 -12.90 7.12 -23.42
C PRO A 8 -12.30 5.98 -22.57
N ILE A 9 -13.04 5.60 -21.52
CA ILE A 9 -12.72 4.59 -20.50
C ILE A 9 -13.58 3.32 -20.73
N TYR A 10 -12.96 2.13 -20.63
CA TYR A 10 -13.51 0.81 -21.01
C TYR A 10 -13.68 -0.16 -19.83
N LEU A 11 -14.86 -0.79 -19.72
CA LEU A 11 -15.18 -1.89 -18.79
C LEU A 11 -14.95 -3.24 -19.49
N CYS A 12 -14.25 -4.18 -18.85
CA CYS A 12 -14.13 -5.54 -19.38
C CYS A 12 -14.35 -6.58 -18.27
N ILE A 13 -15.42 -7.36 -18.40
CA ILE A 13 -15.62 -8.64 -17.70
C ILE A 13 -16.13 -9.60 -18.78
N GLY A 14 -15.27 -10.49 -19.29
CA GLY A 14 -15.66 -11.61 -20.18
C GLY A 14 -16.42 -11.24 -21.47
N ASP A 15 -15.70 -11.26 -22.59
CA ASP A 15 -16.14 -11.42 -24.00
C ASP A 15 -17.26 -10.57 -24.64
N LYS A 16 -17.92 -9.61 -23.98
CA LYS A 16 -18.76 -8.62 -24.72
C LYS A 16 -18.74 -7.21 -24.13
N GLU A 17 -18.39 -6.23 -24.97
CA GLU A 17 -18.48 -4.79 -24.70
C GLU A 17 -19.91 -4.27 -24.88
N VAL A 18 -20.35 -3.37 -23.99
CA VAL A 18 -21.59 -2.57 -24.15
C VAL A 18 -21.30 -1.12 -23.74
N TYR A 19 -21.66 -0.18 -24.60
CA TYR A 19 -21.37 1.25 -24.51
C TYR A 19 -22.47 2.03 -23.79
N HIS A 20 -22.12 2.98 -22.90
CA HIS A 20 -22.90 4.22 -22.64
C HIS A 20 -22.09 5.26 -21.85
N TYR A 21 -22.34 6.55 -22.14
CA TYR A 21 -21.55 7.74 -21.76
C TYR A 21 -22.09 8.48 -20.53
N PHE A 22 -21.24 8.91 -19.59
CA PHE A 22 -21.44 10.10 -18.71
C PHE A 22 -20.09 10.61 -18.12
N TYR A 23 -19.94 11.94 -17.94
CA TYR A 23 -18.73 12.64 -17.47
C TYR A 23 -18.89 13.15 -16.02
N ILE A 24 -17.91 12.88 -15.13
CA ILE A 24 -17.50 13.58 -13.89
C ILE A 24 -16.28 12.81 -13.35
N LEU A 25 -15.20 13.47 -12.88
CA LEU A 25 -13.99 12.90 -12.22
C LEU A 25 -14.15 11.42 -11.78
N THR A 26 -13.83 10.49 -12.68
CA THR A 26 -14.22 9.09 -12.50
C THR A 26 -13.15 8.31 -11.77
N PHE A 27 -13.37 8.01 -10.49
CA PHE A 27 -12.85 6.80 -9.86
C PHE A 27 -13.59 5.61 -10.46
N ASN A 28 -13.13 5.12 -11.62
CA ASN A 28 -13.74 3.95 -12.23
C ASN A 28 -13.03 2.68 -11.75
N TYR A 29 -13.88 1.71 -11.37
CA TYR A 29 -13.63 0.28 -11.19
C TYR A 29 -13.38 -0.26 -9.78
N THR A 30 -14.43 -0.87 -9.22
CA THR A 30 -14.28 -1.98 -8.27
C THR A 30 -14.49 -3.27 -9.04
N TYR A 31 -13.56 -4.20 -8.92
CA TYR A 31 -13.69 -5.54 -9.45
C TYR A 31 -13.35 -6.50 -8.30
N ILE A 32 -13.96 -7.69 -8.22
CA ILE A 32 -13.62 -8.68 -7.19
C ILE A 32 -12.86 -9.82 -7.85
N CYS A 33 -11.59 -9.98 -7.50
CA CYS A 33 -10.83 -11.18 -7.86
C CYS A 33 -10.82 -12.16 -6.68
N VAL A 34 -11.23 -13.39 -6.93
CA VAL A 34 -11.03 -14.51 -6.00
C VAL A 34 -9.91 -15.37 -6.55
N GLY A 35 -8.71 -15.24 -5.98
CA GLY A 35 -7.50 -15.90 -6.48
C GLY A 35 -7.64 -17.42 -6.61
N LYS A 36 -7.20 -17.97 -7.74
CA LYS A 36 -7.18 -19.42 -8.01
C LYS A 36 -5.82 -19.99 -7.62
N HIS A 37 -5.79 -20.94 -6.68
CA HIS A 37 -4.59 -21.68 -6.24
C HIS A 37 -3.60 -20.89 -5.37
N MET A 38 -3.98 -20.61 -4.13
CA MET A 38 -2.99 -20.45 -3.07
C MET A 38 -2.45 -21.83 -2.66
N LYS A 39 -1.13 -21.95 -2.44
CA LYS A 39 -0.58 -23.10 -1.71
C LYS A 39 -1.35 -23.21 -0.39
N LYS A 40 -1.93 -24.38 -0.09
CA LYS A 40 -2.67 -24.59 1.18
C LYS A 40 -1.75 -24.18 2.33
N PRO A 41 -2.05 -23.09 3.06
CA PRO A 41 -1.15 -22.59 4.08
C PRO A 41 -1.00 -23.61 5.21
N LYS A 42 0.03 -23.46 6.04
CA LYS A 42 0.02 -24.17 7.32
C LYS A 42 -1.13 -23.62 8.15
N TRP A 43 -2.02 -24.51 8.55
CA TRP A 43 -3.30 -24.17 9.13
C TRP A 43 -3.10 -23.76 10.58
N GLN A 44 -3.16 -22.46 10.85
CA GLN A 44 -3.27 -21.95 12.20
C GLN A 44 -4.67 -21.34 12.35
N THR A 45 -5.59 -22.07 12.98
CA THR A 45 -6.99 -21.64 13.11
C THR A 45 -7.25 -20.83 14.37
N GLU A 46 -6.32 -20.85 15.31
CA GLU A 46 -6.40 -20.21 16.62
C GLU A 46 -5.04 -19.60 16.93
N PHE A 47 -4.98 -18.43 17.53
CA PHE A 47 -3.71 -17.83 17.95
C PHE A 47 -3.98 -16.93 19.15
N ARG A 48 -3.45 -17.33 20.32
CA ARG A 48 -3.66 -16.60 21.59
C ARG A 48 -5.15 -16.25 21.76
N ASP A 49 -5.45 -14.98 22.03
CA ASP A 49 -6.80 -14.47 22.28
C ASP A 49 -7.52 -13.98 21.01
N LEU A 50 -6.97 -14.23 19.82
CA LEU A 50 -7.65 -13.93 18.56
C LEU A 50 -8.81 -14.91 18.32
N PRO A 51 -9.91 -14.48 17.67
CA PRO A 51 -11.05 -15.36 17.44
C PRO A 51 -10.67 -16.58 16.61
N LYS A 52 -11.28 -17.72 16.90
CA LYS A 52 -11.10 -18.93 16.09
C LYS A 52 -11.59 -18.68 14.65
N ILE A 53 -10.78 -19.06 13.67
CA ILE A 53 -11.14 -18.95 12.25
C ILE A 53 -12.32 -19.91 11.95
N PRO A 54 -13.47 -19.39 11.45
CA PRO A 54 -14.66 -20.20 11.16
C PRO A 54 -14.43 -21.28 10.11
N ASP A 55 -15.23 -22.35 10.17
CA ASP A 55 -15.17 -23.45 9.21
C ASP A 55 -15.48 -23.02 7.78
N THR A 56 -16.28 -21.98 7.60
CA THR A 56 -16.66 -21.41 6.30
C THR A 56 -15.48 -20.76 5.55
N LYS A 57 -14.39 -20.44 6.26
CA LYS A 57 -13.12 -20.00 5.68
C LYS A 57 -12.17 -21.16 5.36
N LYS A 58 -12.57 -22.40 5.66
CA LYS A 58 -11.71 -23.56 5.46
C LYS A 58 -11.75 -24.12 4.06
N TRP A 59 -10.58 -24.47 3.54
CA TRP A 59 -10.46 -25.23 2.30
C TRP A 59 -10.89 -26.67 2.54
N LEU A 60 -12.02 -27.07 1.99
CA LEU A 60 -12.43 -28.46 2.07
C LEU A 60 -11.50 -29.34 1.21
N LYS A 61 -11.35 -30.61 1.59
CA LYS A 61 -10.52 -31.56 0.83
C LYS A 61 -11.11 -31.73 -0.58
N GLY A 62 -10.28 -31.57 -1.61
CA GLY A 62 -10.72 -31.62 -3.02
C GLY A 62 -11.23 -30.29 -3.57
N GLU A 63 -11.48 -29.28 -2.75
CA GLU A 63 -12.00 -27.99 -3.21
C GLU A 63 -10.90 -27.00 -3.57
N HIS A 64 -11.23 -26.11 -4.52
CA HIS A 64 -10.40 -25.00 -4.97
C HIS A 64 -10.86 -23.64 -4.46
N GLU A 65 -11.91 -23.61 -3.63
CA GLU A 65 -12.49 -22.38 -3.07
C GLU A 65 -13.08 -22.66 -1.69
N THR A 66 -13.09 -21.66 -0.81
CA THR A 66 -13.78 -21.71 0.48
C THR A 66 -15.28 -21.42 0.30
N ILE A 67 -16.09 -21.67 1.33
CA ILE A 67 -17.53 -21.35 1.29
C ILE A 67 -17.73 -19.83 1.15
N GLU A 68 -16.98 -19.02 1.91
CA GLU A 68 -16.94 -17.55 1.77
C GLU A 68 -16.69 -17.14 0.31
N GLN A 69 -15.67 -17.71 -0.33
CA GLN A 69 -15.31 -17.39 -1.71
C GLN A 69 -16.44 -17.74 -2.70
N LYS A 70 -17.08 -18.90 -2.54
CA LYS A 70 -18.20 -19.34 -3.38
C LYS A 70 -19.40 -18.39 -3.27
N ILE A 71 -19.77 -18.00 -2.05
CA ILE A 71 -20.90 -17.07 -1.81
C ILE A 71 -20.57 -15.68 -2.36
N SER A 72 -19.38 -15.14 -2.08
CA SER A 72 -18.95 -13.83 -2.59
C SER A 72 -18.95 -13.76 -4.11
N LYS A 73 -18.57 -14.86 -4.81
CA LYS A 73 -18.66 -14.93 -6.27
C LYS A 73 -20.08 -14.83 -6.80
N LYS A 74 -21.03 -15.55 -6.20
CA LYS A 74 -22.46 -15.47 -6.58
C LYS A 74 -22.95 -14.03 -6.49
N LEU A 75 -22.69 -13.39 -5.35
CA LEU A 75 -23.10 -12.01 -5.12
C LEU A 75 -22.43 -11.03 -6.10
N ALA A 76 -21.14 -11.23 -6.40
CA ALA A 76 -20.39 -10.37 -7.32
C ALA A 76 -20.92 -10.40 -8.77
N VAL A 77 -21.57 -11.49 -9.18
CA VAL A 77 -22.20 -11.62 -10.52
C VAL A 77 -23.72 -11.46 -10.47
N GLY A 78 -24.29 -10.96 -9.37
CA GLY A 78 -25.72 -10.69 -9.22
C GLY A 78 -26.59 -11.94 -9.06
N MET A 79 -26.01 -13.11 -8.74
CA MET A 79 -26.77 -14.31 -8.41
C MET A 79 -27.35 -14.23 -7.00
N SER A 80 -28.57 -14.75 -6.82
CA SER A 80 -29.17 -14.90 -5.50
C SER A 80 -28.42 -15.93 -4.66
N ILE A 81 -28.52 -15.74 -3.35
CA ILE A 81 -28.01 -16.66 -2.33
C ILE A 81 -29.17 -17.12 -1.44
N SER A 82 -29.02 -18.31 -0.86
CA SER A 82 -29.97 -18.84 0.13
C SER A 82 -29.88 -18.10 1.48
N ASP A 83 -30.89 -18.27 2.33
CA ASP A 83 -30.86 -17.74 3.70
C ASP A 83 -29.71 -18.30 4.53
N ALA A 84 -29.39 -19.60 4.37
CA ALA A 84 -28.24 -20.21 5.01
C ALA A 84 -26.90 -19.58 4.56
N GLU A 85 -26.77 -19.24 3.27
CA GLU A 85 -25.59 -18.52 2.77
C GLU A 85 -25.52 -17.09 3.31
N ARG A 86 -26.68 -16.42 3.48
CA ARG A 86 -26.76 -15.09 4.07
C ARG A 86 -26.31 -15.10 5.53
N GLU A 87 -26.76 -16.08 6.32
CA GLU A 87 -26.34 -16.28 7.71
C GLU A 87 -24.83 -16.52 7.82
N ILE A 88 -24.25 -17.31 6.90
CA ILE A 88 -22.79 -17.52 6.83
C ILE A 88 -22.06 -16.19 6.63
N MET A 89 -22.50 -15.36 5.69
CA MET A 89 -21.86 -14.06 5.42
C MET A 89 -21.98 -13.10 6.60
N GLN A 90 -23.12 -13.07 7.28
CA GLN A 90 -23.31 -12.29 8.52
C GLN A 90 -22.37 -12.76 9.63
N GLY A 91 -22.22 -14.08 9.81
CA GLY A 91 -21.25 -14.65 10.75
C GLY A 91 -19.80 -14.28 10.43
N LEU A 92 -19.45 -14.20 9.14
CA LEU A 92 -18.13 -13.75 8.69
C LEU A 92 -17.90 -12.26 8.96
N VAL A 93 -18.91 -11.40 8.78
CA VAL A 93 -18.85 -9.98 9.17
C VAL A 93 -18.54 -9.85 10.65
N LEU A 94 -19.25 -10.60 11.51
CA LEU A 94 -19.01 -10.60 12.95
C LEU A 94 -17.59 -11.08 13.29
N PHE A 95 -17.13 -12.17 12.65
CA PHE A 95 -15.77 -12.67 12.83
C PHE A 95 -14.71 -11.62 12.52
N TYR A 96 -14.80 -10.93 11.37
CA TYR A 96 -13.83 -9.88 11.03
C TYR A 96 -13.93 -8.67 11.95
N GLY A 97 -15.13 -8.31 12.41
CA GLY A 97 -15.32 -7.25 13.41
C GLY A 97 -14.63 -7.56 14.74
N ILE A 98 -14.78 -8.78 15.25
CA ILE A 98 -14.09 -9.26 16.46
C ILE A 98 -12.59 -9.29 16.22
N LEU A 99 -12.15 -9.90 15.11
CA LEU A 99 -10.73 -9.99 14.77
C LEU A 99 -10.09 -8.60 14.69
N TYR A 100 -10.74 -7.64 14.03
CA TYR A 100 -10.27 -6.27 13.94
C TYR A 100 -10.01 -5.70 15.33
N LYS A 101 -10.97 -5.81 16.26
CA LYS A 101 -10.79 -5.33 17.64
C LYS A 101 -9.64 -6.05 18.35
N SER A 102 -9.59 -7.37 18.29
CA SER A 102 -8.52 -8.15 18.92
C SER A 102 -7.12 -7.81 18.37
N LEU A 103 -7.01 -7.44 17.09
CA LEU A 103 -5.74 -7.00 16.50
C LEU A 103 -5.27 -5.63 17.01
N GLN A 104 -6.20 -4.74 17.39
CA GLN A 104 -5.85 -3.43 17.97
C GLN A 104 -5.24 -3.56 19.36
N ASP A 105 -5.66 -4.58 20.11
CA ASP A 105 -5.25 -4.83 21.49
C ASP A 105 -4.05 -5.80 21.58
N LEU A 106 -3.53 -6.26 20.44
CA LEU A 106 -2.49 -7.30 20.41
C LEU A 106 -1.09 -6.74 20.74
N GLU A 107 -0.47 -7.30 21.78
CA GLU A 107 0.86 -6.87 22.24
C GLU A 107 2.00 -7.67 21.58
N PHE A 108 2.59 -7.09 20.52
CA PHE A 108 3.66 -7.70 19.74
C PHE A 108 5.00 -7.86 20.50
N GLU A 109 5.23 -7.09 21.57
CA GLU A 109 6.47 -7.15 22.36
C GLU A 109 6.63 -8.49 23.09
N SER A 110 5.52 -9.17 23.38
CA SER A 110 5.49 -10.46 24.06
C SER A 110 5.69 -11.67 23.12
N PHE A 111 5.91 -11.43 21.82
CA PHE A 111 5.97 -12.52 20.83
C PHE A 111 7.36 -13.15 20.77
N THR A 112 7.37 -14.48 20.85
CA THR A 112 8.54 -15.27 20.46
C THR A 112 8.63 -15.40 18.93
N GLN A 113 9.78 -15.86 18.41
CA GLN A 113 9.91 -16.20 16.98
C GLN A 113 8.89 -17.24 16.50
N LYS A 114 8.51 -18.17 17.38
CA LYS A 114 7.45 -19.15 17.09
C LYS A 114 6.09 -18.47 17.00
N ASP A 115 5.82 -17.51 17.88
CA ASP A 115 4.58 -16.73 17.84
C ASP A 115 4.45 -15.93 16.54
N PHE A 116 5.51 -15.25 16.10
CA PHE A 116 5.48 -14.54 14.81
C PHE A 116 5.14 -15.45 13.64
N LYS A 117 5.71 -16.65 13.60
CA LYS A 117 5.40 -17.63 12.55
C LYS A 117 3.97 -18.13 12.63
N ASN A 118 3.46 -18.41 13.84
CA ASN A 118 2.09 -18.85 14.03
C ASN A 118 1.10 -17.74 13.67
N PHE A 119 1.41 -16.51 14.05
CA PHE A 119 0.64 -15.32 13.73
C PHE A 119 0.62 -15.04 12.21
N GLU A 120 1.76 -15.11 11.53
CA GLU A 120 1.85 -15.01 10.05
C GLU A 120 0.90 -16.03 9.39
N ASN A 121 0.91 -17.29 9.84
CA ASN A 121 0.01 -18.32 9.31
C ASN A 121 -1.46 -18.04 9.64
N TYR A 122 -1.76 -17.58 10.86
CA TYR A 122 -3.11 -17.23 11.28
C TYR A 122 -3.66 -16.08 10.44
N ILE A 123 -2.93 -14.96 10.31
CA ILE A 123 -3.33 -13.80 9.51
C ILE A 123 -3.48 -14.15 8.04
N PHE A 124 -2.51 -14.88 7.47
CA PHE A 124 -2.61 -15.33 6.08
C PHE A 124 -3.90 -16.11 5.83
N TYR A 125 -4.34 -16.88 6.82
CA TYR A 125 -5.48 -17.76 6.71
C TYR A 125 -6.81 -17.07 7.04
N ALA A 126 -6.86 -16.21 8.06
CA ALA A 126 -7.98 -15.34 8.35
C ALA A 126 -8.29 -14.41 7.16
N PHE A 127 -7.28 -14.02 6.39
CA PHE A 127 -7.42 -13.20 5.19
C PHE A 127 -7.08 -13.98 3.92
N ASN A 128 -7.62 -15.20 3.81
CA ASN A 128 -7.52 -16.03 2.61
C ASN A 128 -8.51 -15.62 1.49
N TYR A 129 -9.47 -14.75 1.82
CA TYR A 129 -10.26 -13.95 0.89
C TYR A 129 -9.64 -12.56 0.81
N PHE A 130 -9.59 -11.99 -0.40
CA PHE A 130 -8.86 -10.76 -0.68
C PHE A 130 -9.71 -9.87 -1.60
N PRO A 131 -10.58 -9.01 -1.04
CA PRO A 131 -11.30 -8.04 -1.84
C PRO A 131 -10.33 -6.97 -2.34
N VAL A 132 -10.54 -6.52 -3.57
CA VAL A 132 -9.64 -5.60 -4.27
C VAL A 132 -10.39 -4.38 -4.75
N LEU A 133 -9.79 -3.21 -4.57
CA LEU A 133 -10.23 -1.95 -5.15
C LEU A 133 -9.07 -1.44 -5.99
N ALA A 134 -9.34 -1.04 -7.22
CA ALA A 134 -8.35 -0.46 -8.10
C ALA A 134 -8.63 1.03 -8.33
N ASN A 135 -7.57 1.80 -8.47
CA ASN A 135 -7.65 3.19 -8.88
C ASN A 135 -6.57 3.48 -9.91
N LYS A 136 -6.89 4.34 -10.87
CA LYS A 136 -5.90 4.90 -11.81
C LYS A 136 -5.25 6.12 -11.15
N LEU A 137 -3.95 6.01 -10.91
CA LEU A 137 -3.15 7.05 -10.24
C LEU A 137 -2.24 7.72 -11.25
N THR A 138 -2.39 9.02 -11.45
CA THR A 138 -1.40 9.82 -12.17
C THR A 138 -0.29 10.22 -11.20
N ILE A 139 0.94 9.82 -11.51
CA ILE A 139 2.12 10.21 -10.73
C ILE A 139 2.89 11.20 -11.58
N TYR A 140 3.16 12.40 -11.08
CA TYR A 140 4.02 13.38 -11.78
C TYR A 140 5.47 13.30 -11.30
N GLN A 141 5.64 13.08 -10.00
CA GLN A 141 6.92 13.10 -9.32
C GLN A 141 6.80 12.40 -7.97
N LEU A 142 7.87 11.74 -7.55
CA LEU A 142 8.02 11.15 -6.22
C LEU A 142 9.37 11.54 -5.62
N TYR A 143 9.37 11.75 -4.30
CA TYR A 143 10.58 12.05 -3.54
C TYR A 143 10.95 10.87 -2.67
N ARG A 144 12.21 10.45 -2.76
CA ARG A 144 12.79 9.47 -1.84
C ARG A 144 13.94 10.13 -1.08
N VAL A 145 13.79 10.22 0.23
CA VAL A 145 14.82 10.76 1.12
C VAL A 145 15.54 9.60 1.80
N VAL A 146 16.86 9.71 1.91
CA VAL A 146 17.70 8.75 2.62
C VAL A 146 18.70 9.48 3.51
N ILE A 147 19.07 8.86 4.63
CA ILE A 147 20.22 9.27 5.46
C ILE A 147 21.42 8.49 4.95
N ASN A 148 22.47 9.20 4.50
CA ASN A 148 23.58 8.60 3.77
C ASN A 148 24.28 7.51 4.60
N GLU A 149 24.50 7.79 5.89
CA GLU A 149 25.15 6.89 6.83
C GLU A 149 24.43 5.55 6.97
N HIS A 150 23.09 5.54 6.88
CA HIS A 150 22.32 4.30 6.92
C HIS A 150 22.51 3.40 5.69
N LEU A 151 23.00 3.97 4.58
CA LEU A 151 23.21 3.23 3.33
C LEU A 151 24.66 2.81 3.11
N ILE A 152 25.62 3.68 3.44
CA ILE A 152 27.04 3.47 3.15
C ILE A 152 27.94 3.42 4.39
N GLY A 153 27.38 3.58 5.60
CA GLY A 153 28.10 3.47 6.87
C GLY A 153 28.94 4.69 7.24
N ASN A 154 28.85 5.79 6.48
CA ASN A 154 29.51 7.05 6.76
C ASN A 154 28.69 8.23 6.20
N LYS A 155 29.10 9.47 6.51
CA LYS A 155 28.43 10.70 6.05
C LYS A 155 28.98 11.21 4.72
N GLU A 156 29.55 10.34 3.88
CA GLU A 156 29.99 10.75 2.55
C GLU A 156 28.80 10.90 1.61
N SER A 157 29.05 11.54 0.47
CA SER A 157 28.01 11.79 -0.52
C SER A 157 27.70 10.56 -1.34
N LEU A 158 26.43 10.36 -1.65
CA LEU A 158 26.01 9.23 -2.48
C LEU A 158 26.42 9.47 -3.92
N THR A 159 27.17 8.54 -4.51
CA THR A 159 27.64 8.61 -5.89
C THR A 159 26.91 7.65 -6.82
N LYS A 160 26.01 6.80 -6.31
CA LYS A 160 25.31 5.76 -7.09
C LYS A 160 23.80 5.98 -7.05
N LYS A 161 23.15 6.12 -8.22
CA LYS A 161 21.69 6.26 -8.39
C LYS A 161 20.92 5.13 -7.69
N GLY A 162 21.42 3.90 -7.79
CA GLY A 162 20.79 2.73 -7.15
C GLY A 162 20.54 2.87 -5.64
N LEU A 163 21.33 3.67 -4.92
CA LEU A 163 21.16 3.93 -3.48
C LEU A 163 19.91 4.77 -3.17
N LEU A 164 19.44 5.55 -4.15
CA LEU A 164 18.23 6.37 -4.07
C LEU A 164 17.00 5.67 -4.66
N SER A 165 17.11 4.40 -5.07
CA SER A 165 16.01 3.63 -5.68
C SER A 165 15.29 2.78 -4.64
N TYR A 166 15.61 1.50 -4.50
CA TYR A 166 15.19 0.61 -3.43
C TYR A 166 16.35 -0.31 -3.04
N PRO A 167 16.42 -0.75 -1.77
CA PRO A 167 17.50 -1.64 -1.34
C PRO A 167 17.46 -2.97 -2.13
N PRO A 168 18.62 -3.50 -2.54
CA PRO A 168 18.72 -4.87 -3.07
C PRO A 168 18.12 -5.89 -2.11
N LEU A 169 17.45 -6.91 -2.65
CA LEU A 169 16.71 -7.88 -1.85
C LEU A 169 17.57 -8.63 -0.82
N HIS A 170 18.84 -8.92 -1.14
CA HIS A 170 19.74 -9.58 -0.18
C HIS A 170 20.01 -8.71 1.05
N ILE A 171 20.02 -7.37 0.90
CA ILE A 171 20.16 -6.43 2.02
C ILE A 171 18.88 -6.43 2.86
N VAL A 172 17.71 -6.37 2.22
CA VAL A 172 16.41 -6.42 2.92
C VAL A 172 16.27 -7.70 3.76
N ARG A 173 16.64 -8.85 3.18
CA ARG A 173 16.67 -10.14 3.88
C ARG A 173 17.63 -10.15 5.07
N LYS A 174 18.81 -9.52 4.93
CA LYS A 174 19.79 -9.39 6.02
C LYS A 174 19.29 -8.51 7.15
N ILE A 175 18.64 -7.40 6.85
CA ILE A 175 18.03 -6.48 7.84
C ILE A 175 16.89 -7.19 8.58
N ASN A 176 16.14 -8.05 7.88
CA ASN A 176 15.05 -8.86 8.43
C ASN A 176 13.98 -8.04 9.17
N LYS A 177 13.64 -6.86 8.65
CA LYS A 177 12.58 -6.00 9.17
C LYS A 177 11.39 -5.95 8.22
N TYR A 178 10.21 -5.88 8.80
CA TYR A 178 8.98 -5.55 8.09
C TYR A 178 8.87 -4.03 7.98
N ASN A 179 8.42 -3.54 6.84
CA ASN A 179 7.99 -2.16 6.64
C ASN A 179 6.53 -2.18 6.19
N ARG A 180 5.88 -1.01 6.23
CA ARG A 180 4.46 -0.85 5.93
C ARG A 180 4.02 -1.45 4.58
N ALA A 181 4.93 -1.55 3.62
CA ALA A 181 4.63 -2.07 2.28
C ALA A 181 5.51 -3.23 1.77
N ASN A 182 6.36 -3.83 2.62
CA ASN A 182 7.16 -4.99 2.21
C ASN A 182 7.57 -5.83 3.41
N THR A 183 7.62 -7.15 3.23
CA THR A 183 8.25 -8.05 4.22
C THR A 183 9.76 -8.15 3.94
N PRO A 184 10.54 -8.84 4.80
CA PRO A 184 11.93 -9.17 4.51
C PRO A 184 12.17 -9.95 3.21
N LYS A 185 11.12 -10.50 2.58
CA LYS A 185 11.19 -11.35 1.39
C LYS A 185 11.07 -10.58 0.08
N THR A 186 10.66 -9.32 0.13
CA THR A 186 10.37 -8.46 -1.03
C THR A 186 11.02 -7.09 -0.89
N ASN A 187 11.02 -6.30 -1.96
CA ASN A 187 11.53 -4.94 -1.96
C ASN A 187 10.70 -4.06 -2.89
N VAL A 188 10.41 -2.85 -2.42
CA VAL A 188 9.60 -1.85 -3.11
C VAL A 188 10.30 -0.49 -3.07
N PHE A 189 9.96 0.37 -4.01
CA PHE A 189 10.33 1.79 -3.94
C PHE A 189 9.37 2.52 -3.02
N TYR A 190 9.88 3.19 -1.99
CA TYR A 190 9.11 4.12 -1.18
C TYR A 190 9.35 5.55 -1.67
N GLY A 191 8.27 6.20 -2.09
CA GLY A 191 8.26 7.62 -2.44
C GLY A 191 7.17 8.37 -1.68
N ALA A 192 7.35 9.68 -1.57
CA ALA A 192 6.36 10.60 -1.02
C ALA A 192 5.99 11.68 -2.05
N GLU A 193 4.84 12.32 -1.84
CA GLU A 193 4.37 13.46 -2.66
C GLU A 193 5.20 14.73 -2.46
N THR A 194 5.87 14.89 -1.30
CA THR A 194 6.71 16.06 -0.98
C THR A 194 7.98 15.65 -0.23
N ILE A 195 9.03 16.48 -0.30
CA ILE A 195 10.28 16.27 0.45
C ILE A 195 10.01 16.27 1.96
N ASP A 196 9.25 17.25 2.45
CA ASP A 196 8.86 17.32 3.87
C ASP A 196 8.09 16.07 4.32
N THR A 197 7.27 15.44 3.46
CA THR A 197 6.58 14.19 3.82
C THR A 197 7.58 13.08 4.03
N ALA A 198 8.52 12.90 3.11
CA ALA A 198 9.56 11.91 3.24
C ALA A 198 10.49 12.18 4.46
N LEU A 199 10.81 13.45 4.76
CA LEU A 199 11.54 13.83 5.96
C LEU A 199 10.78 13.47 7.25
N ASN A 200 9.47 13.70 7.30
CA ASN A 200 8.64 13.33 8.45
C ASN A 200 8.56 11.80 8.68
N GLU A 201 8.70 11.00 7.62
CA GLU A 201 8.70 9.54 7.70
C GLU A 201 10.03 9.00 8.25
N ILE A 202 11.17 9.56 7.82
CA ILE A 202 12.49 9.04 8.20
C ILE A 202 13.14 9.77 9.38
N LYS A 203 12.72 11.01 9.65
CA LYS A 203 13.17 11.91 10.73
C LYS A 203 14.70 11.95 10.91
N PRO A 204 15.48 12.52 9.97
CA PRO A 204 16.91 12.72 10.20
C PRO A 204 17.18 13.54 11.46
N GLN A 205 18.35 13.34 12.05
CA GLN A 205 18.81 14.03 13.25
C GLN A 205 19.83 15.12 12.89
N ILE A 206 20.12 15.99 13.86
CA ILE A 206 21.15 17.03 13.70
C ILE A 206 22.50 16.37 13.34
N GLY A 207 23.14 16.89 12.30
CA GLY A 207 24.39 16.38 11.74
C GLY A 207 24.22 15.23 10.76
N ASP A 208 23.01 14.75 10.48
CA ASP A 208 22.79 13.75 9.44
C ASP A 208 23.00 14.37 8.06
N LYS A 209 23.71 13.64 7.20
CA LYS A 209 23.78 13.95 5.78
C LYS A 209 22.65 13.25 5.05
N VAL A 210 21.82 14.06 4.40
CA VAL A 210 20.58 13.62 3.78
C VAL A 210 20.68 13.81 2.27
N THR A 211 20.30 12.78 1.52
CA THR A 211 20.15 12.85 0.07
C THR A 211 18.70 12.62 -0.33
N VAL A 212 18.17 13.49 -1.18
CA VAL A 212 16.84 13.40 -1.78
C VAL A 212 16.97 13.03 -3.24
N GLY A 213 16.36 11.90 -3.63
CA GLY A 213 16.17 11.54 -5.02
C GLY A 213 14.80 12.00 -5.52
N VAL A 214 14.80 12.73 -6.63
CA VAL A 214 13.60 13.17 -7.35
C VAL A 214 13.36 12.24 -8.54
N TRP A 215 12.29 11.45 -8.46
CA TRP A 215 11.93 10.47 -9.47
C TRP A 215 10.71 10.94 -10.24
N LYS A 216 10.77 10.90 -11.57
CA LYS A 216 9.67 11.25 -12.47
C LYS A 216 9.39 10.11 -13.44
N PRO A 217 8.14 9.89 -13.86
CA PRO A 217 7.85 9.01 -14.97
C PRO A 217 8.55 9.47 -16.25
N ILE A 218 9.04 8.52 -17.05
CA ILE A 218 9.53 8.80 -18.40
C ILE A 218 8.37 8.95 -19.42
N VAL A 219 7.18 8.49 -19.07
CA VAL A 219 5.95 8.60 -19.87
C VAL A 219 4.80 9.04 -18.97
N GLU A 220 4.05 10.04 -19.42
CA GLU A 220 2.82 10.47 -18.78
C GLU A 220 1.72 9.43 -19.02
N ARG A 221 1.36 8.70 -17.97
CA ARG A 221 0.23 7.77 -17.97
C ARG A 221 -0.33 7.59 -16.57
N GLU A 222 -1.46 6.90 -16.51
CA GLU A 222 -2.02 6.42 -15.26
C GLU A 222 -1.42 5.07 -14.86
N TYR A 223 -1.20 4.89 -13.56
CA TYR A 223 -0.73 3.66 -12.95
C TYR A 223 -1.86 2.93 -12.26
N ASN A 224 -1.90 1.61 -12.39
CA ASN A 224 -2.87 0.77 -11.70
C ASN A 224 -2.49 0.67 -10.22
N SER A 225 -3.19 1.41 -9.38
CA SER A 225 -2.88 1.55 -7.96
C SER A 225 -3.91 0.85 -7.08
N TYR A 226 -3.45 0.33 -5.95
CA TYR A 226 -4.31 -0.08 -4.85
C TYR A 226 -4.40 1.09 -3.84
N PRO A 227 -5.57 1.73 -3.67
CA PRO A 227 -5.74 2.78 -2.68
C PRO A 227 -6.04 2.20 -1.31
N ILE A 228 -5.25 2.58 -0.30
CA ILE A 228 -5.58 2.30 1.09
C ILE A 228 -6.67 3.28 1.55
N SER A 229 -7.92 2.84 1.40
CA SER A 229 -9.09 3.71 1.44
C SER A 229 -9.61 3.98 2.85
N HIS A 230 -9.59 3.04 3.78
CA HIS A 230 -10.30 3.18 5.07
C HIS A 230 -9.42 3.65 6.24
N SER A 231 -8.58 4.64 6.00
CA SER A 231 -7.94 5.38 7.11
C SER A 231 -8.91 6.44 7.61
N GLU A 232 -9.69 6.13 8.65
CA GLU A 232 -10.65 7.07 9.26
C GLU A 232 -9.98 8.40 9.63
N LYS A 233 -8.73 8.34 10.11
CA LYS A 233 -7.92 9.53 10.44
C LYS A 233 -7.52 10.37 9.22
N GLY A 234 -7.48 9.76 8.04
CA GLY A 234 -7.20 10.45 6.77
C GLY A 234 -8.46 11.02 6.11
N PHE A 235 -9.66 10.61 6.51
CA PHE A 235 -10.90 11.12 5.92
C PHE A 235 -11.10 12.60 6.22
N GLY A 236 -11.35 13.41 5.17
CA GLY A 236 -11.47 14.87 5.27
C GLY A 236 -10.14 15.61 5.44
N VAL A 237 -9.03 14.89 5.60
CA VAL A 237 -7.67 15.45 5.79
C VAL A 237 -6.79 15.20 4.57
N ASN A 238 -6.83 13.97 4.04
CA ASN A 238 -6.15 13.56 2.81
C ASN A 238 -7.16 13.39 1.69
N GLU A 239 -6.92 14.02 0.54
CA GLU A 239 -7.82 13.92 -0.60
C GLU A 239 -7.91 12.49 -1.14
N ASN A 240 -6.78 11.77 -1.28
CA ASN A 240 -6.78 10.40 -1.79
C ASN A 240 -7.57 9.44 -0.89
N SER A 241 -7.38 9.53 0.43
CA SER A 241 -8.14 8.72 1.40
C SER A 241 -9.63 9.08 1.37
N THR A 242 -9.96 10.37 1.32
CA THR A 242 -11.34 10.86 1.25
C THR A 242 -12.05 10.35 0.00
N ASN A 243 -11.39 10.46 -1.14
CA ASN A 243 -11.95 10.04 -2.42
C ASN A 243 -12.12 8.53 -2.48
N ALA A 244 -11.17 7.76 -1.93
CA ALA A 244 -11.28 6.31 -1.89
C ALA A 244 -12.43 5.82 -0.98
N ILE A 245 -12.72 6.51 0.13
CA ILE A 245 -13.90 6.23 0.98
C ILE A 245 -15.19 6.57 0.22
N ARG A 246 -15.23 7.72 -0.46
CA ARG A 246 -16.39 8.11 -1.28
C ARG A 246 -16.66 7.08 -2.38
N ALA A 247 -15.62 6.65 -3.09
CA ALA A 247 -15.74 5.62 -4.14
C ALA A 247 -16.31 4.30 -3.59
N PHE A 248 -15.85 3.86 -2.42
CA PHE A 248 -16.42 2.67 -1.78
C PHE A 248 -17.88 2.87 -1.34
N ASN A 249 -18.24 4.05 -0.85
CA ASN A 249 -19.64 4.37 -0.52
C ASN A 249 -20.54 4.40 -1.76
N GLU A 250 -20.07 4.88 -2.91
CA GLU A 250 -20.81 4.78 -4.17
C GLU A 250 -20.93 3.32 -4.65
N TYR A 251 -19.87 2.52 -4.50
CA TYR A 251 -19.90 1.08 -4.77
C TYR A 251 -21.00 0.38 -3.94
N LYS A 252 -21.10 0.70 -2.64
CA LYS A 252 -22.14 0.18 -1.73
C LYS A 252 -23.57 0.45 -2.20
N LYS A 253 -23.82 1.56 -2.88
CA LYS A 253 -25.17 1.91 -3.36
C LYS A 253 -25.63 1.08 -4.56
N THR A 254 -24.67 0.52 -5.31
CA THR A 254 -24.92 -0.12 -6.60
C THR A 254 -24.71 -1.63 -6.59
N HIS A 255 -24.23 -2.20 -5.47
CA HIS A 255 -23.88 -3.61 -5.33
C HIS A 255 -24.63 -4.28 -4.18
N ASP A 256 -24.59 -5.61 -4.15
CA ASP A 256 -25.28 -6.39 -3.11
C ASP A 256 -24.78 -6.03 -1.71
N LYS A 257 -25.73 -5.73 -0.82
CA LYS A 257 -25.43 -5.26 0.53
C LYS A 257 -24.67 -6.31 1.36
N VAL A 258 -25.00 -7.59 1.22
CA VAL A 258 -24.33 -8.68 1.98
C VAL A 258 -22.86 -8.76 1.58
N LEU A 259 -22.58 -8.64 0.29
CA LEU A 259 -21.21 -8.63 -0.21
C LEU A 259 -20.44 -7.41 0.28
N THR A 260 -21.04 -6.22 0.20
CA THR A 260 -20.35 -4.98 0.59
C THR A 260 -20.12 -4.91 2.11
N ASP A 261 -21.09 -5.33 2.91
CA ASP A 261 -20.97 -5.42 4.38
C ASP A 261 -19.87 -6.41 4.76
N HIS A 262 -19.70 -7.49 4.00
CA HIS A 262 -18.63 -8.46 4.18
C HIS A 262 -17.23 -7.91 3.83
N MET A 263 -17.13 -7.07 2.79
CA MET A 263 -15.85 -6.47 2.37
C MET A 263 -15.39 -5.33 3.28
N GLU A 264 -16.32 -4.57 3.87
CA GLU A 264 -16.01 -3.36 4.64
C GLU A 264 -15.06 -3.60 5.83
N PRO A 265 -15.26 -4.62 6.70
CA PRO A 265 -14.33 -4.93 7.78
C PRO A 265 -12.90 -5.20 7.30
N TYR A 266 -12.74 -5.84 6.14
CA TYR A 266 -11.43 -6.08 5.54
C TYR A 266 -10.71 -4.76 5.24
N PHE A 267 -11.41 -3.81 4.62
CA PHE A 267 -10.81 -2.52 4.30
C PHE A 267 -10.50 -1.72 5.57
N HIS A 268 -11.34 -1.78 6.61
CA HIS A 268 -11.04 -1.18 7.90
C HIS A 268 -9.76 -1.73 8.54
N VAL A 269 -9.57 -3.06 8.54
CA VAL A 269 -8.32 -3.67 9.02
C VAL A 269 -7.13 -3.13 8.23
N LEU A 270 -7.21 -3.13 6.90
CA LEU A 270 -6.12 -2.66 6.06
C LEU A 270 -5.83 -1.17 6.29
N GLY A 271 -6.87 -0.33 6.35
CA GLY A 271 -6.75 1.10 6.63
C GLY A 271 -6.12 1.38 8.00
N TYR A 272 -6.50 0.63 9.03
CA TYR A 272 -5.87 0.69 10.35
C TYR A 272 -4.40 0.29 10.31
N GLU A 273 -4.07 -0.83 9.69
CA GLU A 273 -2.69 -1.36 9.62
C GLU A 273 -1.70 -0.44 8.89
N TYR A 274 -2.20 0.36 7.94
CA TYR A 274 -1.41 1.41 7.28
C TYR A 274 -1.43 2.75 7.99
N SER A 275 -2.34 3.00 8.94
CA SER A 275 -2.48 4.30 9.61
C SER A 275 -2.07 4.28 11.09
N LYS A 276 -1.88 3.09 11.68
CA LYS A 276 -1.51 2.98 13.09
C LYS A 276 -0.09 3.51 13.35
N PRO A 277 0.13 4.15 14.51
CA PRO A 277 1.47 4.39 15.05
C PRO A 277 2.19 3.05 15.25
N ILE A 278 3.51 3.07 15.17
CA ILE A 278 4.33 1.85 15.23
C ILE A 278 5.38 2.01 16.32
N LYS A 279 5.44 1.07 17.26
CA LYS A 279 6.46 1.02 18.31
C LYS A 279 7.52 -0.03 17.97
N HIS A 280 7.10 -1.14 17.39
CA HIS A 280 7.95 -2.26 16.99
C HIS A 280 7.76 -2.63 15.51
N HIS A 281 8.84 -2.97 14.79
CA HIS A 281 8.75 -3.24 13.35
C HIS A 281 7.83 -4.42 12.99
N TYR A 282 7.61 -5.36 13.92
CA TYR A 282 6.67 -6.47 13.70
C TYR A 282 5.20 -6.04 13.63
N GLU A 283 4.86 -4.85 14.12
CA GLU A 283 3.51 -4.30 13.95
C GLU A 283 3.19 -3.99 12.47
N TYR A 284 4.21 -3.91 11.61
CA TYR A 284 4.04 -3.84 10.15
C TYR A 284 3.70 -5.18 9.49
N LEU A 285 3.72 -6.31 10.22
CA LEU A 285 3.60 -7.64 9.62
C LEU A 285 2.34 -7.76 8.75
N ILE A 286 1.20 -7.28 9.22
CA ILE A 286 -0.07 -7.40 8.52
C ILE A 286 -0.07 -6.55 7.25
N SER A 287 0.26 -5.25 7.33
CA SER A 287 0.33 -4.35 6.16
C SER A 287 1.38 -4.80 5.14
N ALA A 288 2.53 -5.29 5.60
CA ALA A 288 3.57 -5.87 4.76
C ALA A 288 3.08 -7.09 3.99
N MET A 289 2.41 -8.04 4.66
CA MET A 289 1.88 -9.26 4.02
C MET A 289 0.80 -8.94 2.99
N PHE A 290 -0.09 -7.98 3.30
CA PHE A 290 -1.08 -7.53 2.32
C PHE A 290 -0.44 -6.86 1.12
N SER A 291 0.59 -6.05 1.33
CA SER A 291 1.32 -5.41 0.24
C SER A 291 1.95 -6.39 -0.73
N GLU A 292 2.51 -7.50 -0.22
CA GLU A 292 3.02 -8.57 -1.07
C GLU A 292 1.90 -9.24 -1.87
N LYS A 293 0.74 -9.49 -1.25
CA LYS A 293 -0.44 -10.01 -1.97
C LYS A 293 -0.94 -9.04 -3.04
N ILE A 294 -0.82 -7.73 -2.83
CA ILE A 294 -1.21 -6.69 -3.78
C ILE A 294 -0.22 -6.63 -4.96
N LEU A 295 1.07 -6.46 -4.67
CA LEU A 295 2.09 -6.11 -5.67
C LEU A 295 2.75 -7.32 -6.34
N ASP A 296 2.85 -8.45 -5.64
CA ASP A 296 3.61 -9.63 -6.06
C ASP A 296 2.69 -10.85 -6.27
N ASN A 297 1.50 -10.66 -6.85
CA ASN A 297 0.59 -11.74 -7.23
C ASN A 297 0.70 -12.09 -8.72
N PRO A 298 1.36 -13.22 -9.09
CA PRO A 298 1.52 -13.61 -10.49
C PRO A 298 0.21 -13.87 -11.23
N GLN A 299 -0.86 -14.20 -10.51
CA GLN A 299 -2.18 -14.51 -11.09
C GLN A 299 -2.86 -13.28 -11.65
N ASN A 300 -2.49 -12.10 -11.17
CA ASN A 300 -3.08 -10.85 -11.60
C ASN A 300 -2.35 -10.23 -12.79
N LYS A 301 -1.21 -10.80 -13.22
CA LYS A 301 -0.40 -10.21 -14.30
C LYS A 301 -1.21 -10.00 -15.57
N GLY A 302 -1.14 -8.79 -16.12
CA GLY A 302 -1.87 -8.41 -17.33
C GLY A 302 -3.38 -8.21 -17.15
N THR A 303 -3.89 -8.24 -15.92
CA THR A 303 -5.30 -7.95 -15.60
C THR A 303 -5.45 -6.54 -15.03
N SER A 304 -6.69 -6.07 -14.84
CA SER A 304 -7.00 -4.83 -14.11
C SER A 304 -6.59 -4.86 -12.63
N PHE A 305 -6.10 -6.00 -12.13
CA PHE A 305 -5.57 -6.18 -10.77
C PHE A 305 -4.06 -6.38 -10.72
N ASP A 306 -3.38 -6.21 -11.86
CA ASP A 306 -1.92 -6.11 -11.91
C ASP A 306 -1.53 -4.77 -11.29
N PHE A 307 -1.39 -4.74 -9.96
CA PHE A 307 -1.12 -3.50 -9.24
C PHE A 307 0.35 -3.11 -9.37
N GLU A 308 0.56 -1.88 -9.78
CA GLU A 308 1.85 -1.26 -10.05
C GLU A 308 2.35 -0.48 -8.83
N CYS A 309 1.42 0.00 -8.00
CA CYS A 309 1.72 0.72 -6.78
C CYS A 309 0.60 0.62 -5.73
N ILE A 310 0.96 0.96 -4.49
CA ILE A 310 0.04 1.16 -3.37
C ILE A 310 0.15 2.62 -2.95
N ILE A 311 -0.99 3.32 -2.86
CA ILE A 311 -1.05 4.67 -2.31
C ILE A 311 -1.70 4.64 -0.93
N TYR A 312 -1.05 5.27 0.05
CA TYR A 312 -1.48 5.23 1.45
C TYR A 312 -1.16 6.53 2.17
N PRO A 313 -1.96 6.93 3.19
CA PRO A 313 -1.74 8.19 3.89
C PRO A 313 -0.45 8.15 4.71
N SER A 314 0.25 9.28 4.78
CA SER A 314 1.46 9.45 5.60
C SER A 314 1.10 9.62 7.07
N VAL A 315 1.54 8.66 7.90
CA VAL A 315 1.39 8.77 9.37
C VAL A 315 2.32 9.85 9.91
N GLY A 316 3.55 9.92 9.40
CA GLY A 316 4.54 10.91 9.82
C GLY A 316 4.05 12.35 9.62
N ASN A 317 3.25 12.59 8.58
CA ASN A 317 2.68 13.89 8.27
C ASN A 317 1.21 14.06 8.72
N LYS A 318 0.81 13.39 9.80
CA LYS A 318 -0.55 13.50 10.38
C LYS A 318 -1.66 13.30 9.33
N PHE A 319 -1.44 12.39 8.39
CA PHE A 319 -2.37 12.02 7.31
C PHE A 319 -2.68 13.15 6.34
N LYS A 320 -1.87 14.20 6.20
CA LYS A 320 -2.16 15.30 5.25
C LYS A 320 -1.77 14.96 3.81
N THR A 321 -0.70 14.19 3.65
CA THR A 321 -0.15 13.78 2.34
C THR A 321 -0.14 12.26 2.22
N SER A 322 0.19 11.78 1.04
CA SER A 322 0.28 10.34 0.75
C SER A 322 1.72 9.92 0.51
N ASN A 323 1.99 8.67 0.85
CA ASN A 323 3.14 7.91 0.40
C ASN A 323 2.70 6.96 -0.72
N VAL A 324 3.67 6.58 -1.55
CA VAL A 324 3.47 5.63 -2.63
C VAL A 324 4.55 4.55 -2.55
N ALA A 325 4.11 3.28 -2.48
CA ALA A 325 4.98 2.14 -2.67
C ALA A 325 4.87 1.66 -4.12
N VAL A 326 5.95 1.75 -4.91
CA VAL A 326 5.96 1.39 -6.34
C VAL A 326 6.70 0.08 -6.54
N ARG A 327 6.15 -0.79 -7.41
CA ARG A 327 6.77 -2.06 -7.77
C ARG A 327 8.09 -1.81 -8.50
N LYS A 328 9.05 -2.68 -8.24
CA LYS A 328 10.47 -2.45 -8.56
C LYS A 328 10.79 -2.47 -10.06
N ASP A 329 10.04 -3.26 -10.81
CA ASP A 329 10.07 -3.35 -12.27
C ASP A 329 9.49 -2.07 -12.88
N ILE A 330 8.36 -1.60 -12.38
CA ILE A 330 7.74 -0.34 -12.81
C ILE A 330 8.71 0.83 -12.59
N LEU A 331 9.29 0.97 -11.39
CA LEU A 331 10.30 2.03 -11.18
C LEU A 331 11.49 1.92 -12.15
N ARG A 332 12.00 0.71 -12.40
CA ARG A 332 13.18 0.52 -13.28
C ARG A 332 12.92 0.90 -14.72
N HIS A 333 11.73 0.60 -15.22
CA HIS A 333 11.41 0.73 -16.64
C HIS A 333 10.72 2.05 -16.96
N GLU A 334 10.06 2.65 -15.97
CA GLU A 334 9.14 3.76 -16.23
C GLU A 334 9.43 5.01 -15.42
N PHE A 335 10.43 4.98 -14.53
CA PHE A 335 10.85 6.16 -13.79
C PHE A 335 12.33 6.46 -14.01
N GLU A 336 12.64 7.73 -14.07
CA GLU A 336 14.00 8.25 -14.06
C GLU A 336 14.25 9.12 -12.83
N LEU A 337 15.49 9.04 -12.32
CA LEU A 337 15.99 9.95 -11.31
C LEU A 337 16.45 11.20 -12.06
N THR A 338 15.71 12.29 -11.98
CA THR A 338 15.98 13.52 -12.76
C THR A 338 16.82 14.52 -11.98
N LYS A 339 16.78 14.46 -10.65
CA LYS A 339 17.45 15.41 -9.77
C LYS A 339 17.82 14.76 -8.45
N VAL A 340 18.96 15.18 -7.91
CA VAL A 340 19.43 14.80 -6.59
C VAL A 340 19.76 16.05 -5.80
N ILE A 341 19.23 16.13 -4.58
CA ILE A 341 19.49 17.22 -3.63
C ILE A 341 20.21 16.61 -2.44
N GLU A 342 21.24 17.28 -1.92
CA GLU A 342 21.97 16.84 -0.73
C GLU A 342 22.20 18.02 0.21
N PHE A 343 22.13 17.76 1.50
CA PHE A 343 22.38 18.73 2.55
C PHE A 343 22.73 18.03 3.88
N GLU A 344 23.33 18.77 4.81
CA GLU A 344 23.52 18.34 6.20
C GLU A 344 22.53 19.05 7.11
N VAL A 345 21.83 18.30 7.96
CA VAL A 345 20.84 18.84 8.90
C VAL A 345 21.54 19.60 10.02
N THR A 346 21.14 20.84 10.27
CA THR A 346 21.67 21.67 11.36
C THR A 346 20.67 21.87 12.50
N ASP A 347 19.37 21.79 12.22
CA ASP A 347 18.31 21.84 13.22
C ASP A 347 17.05 21.09 12.74
N CYS A 348 16.17 20.68 13.66
CA CYS A 348 14.99 19.86 13.38
C CYS A 348 13.70 20.51 13.92
N HIS A 349 12.68 20.57 13.06
CA HIS A 349 11.40 21.28 13.30
C HIS A 349 10.19 20.45 12.84
N TYR A 350 10.10 19.18 13.25
CA TYR A 350 9.07 18.23 12.78
C TYR A 350 7.63 18.56 13.24
N GLU A 351 7.49 19.52 14.15
CA GLU A 351 6.21 20.09 14.57
C GLU A 351 5.65 21.13 13.59
N LYS A 352 6.48 21.70 12.71
CA LYS A 352 6.06 22.71 11.73
C LYS A 352 5.12 22.11 10.68
N GLY A 353 4.26 22.97 10.14
CA GLY A 353 3.44 22.64 8.98
C GLY A 353 4.27 22.60 7.70
N GLN A 354 3.83 21.79 6.73
CA GLN A 354 4.45 21.73 5.41
C GLN A 354 4.02 22.92 4.54
N LYS A 355 4.89 23.32 3.61
CA LYS A 355 4.52 24.26 2.55
C LYS A 355 3.84 23.53 1.38
N THR A 356 3.15 24.31 0.56
CA THR A 356 2.44 23.81 -0.64
C THR A 356 3.38 23.38 -1.76
N ASN A 357 4.58 23.96 -1.86
CA ASN A 357 5.57 23.55 -2.87
C ASN A 357 6.19 22.19 -2.47
N PRO A 358 6.01 21.12 -3.29
CA PRO A 358 6.49 19.77 -2.98
C PRO A 358 8.00 19.63 -2.73
N GLU A 359 8.82 20.55 -3.25
CA GLU A 359 10.27 20.55 -3.09
C GLU A 359 10.76 21.40 -1.92
N SER A 360 9.85 22.02 -1.16
CA SER A 360 10.27 22.78 0.02
C SER A 360 10.82 21.86 1.10
N ILE A 361 11.89 22.31 1.74
CA ILE A 361 12.49 21.71 2.93
C ILE A 361 12.24 22.69 4.08
N ASN A 362 11.28 22.38 4.95
CA ASN A 362 10.89 23.27 6.06
C ASN A 362 10.99 22.60 7.43
N LEU A 363 11.07 21.27 7.46
CA LEU A 363 11.12 20.50 8.69
C LEU A 363 12.53 20.42 9.29
N VAL A 364 13.54 20.92 8.58
CA VAL A 364 14.92 20.97 9.03
C VAL A 364 15.56 22.26 8.54
N ASP A 365 16.46 22.80 9.34
CA ASP A 365 17.46 23.75 8.86
C ASP A 365 18.67 22.96 8.36
N TYR A 366 19.42 23.53 7.43
CA TYR A 366 20.49 22.81 6.77
C TYR A 366 21.65 23.69 6.31
N LYS A 367 22.81 23.05 6.12
CA LYS A 367 23.99 23.62 5.47
C LYS A 367 24.46 22.71 4.34
N ASP A 368 25.50 23.14 3.62
CA ASP A 368 26.14 22.39 2.53
C ASP A 368 25.15 21.89 1.47
N TYR A 369 24.11 22.70 1.24
CA TYR A 369 23.06 22.42 0.28
C TYR A 369 23.61 22.44 -1.14
N ARG A 370 23.33 21.38 -1.88
CA ARG A 370 23.69 21.28 -3.30
C ARG A 370 22.72 20.41 -4.07
N ILE A 371 22.66 20.68 -5.36
CA ILE A 371 21.77 20.00 -6.31
C ILE A 371 22.60 19.51 -7.49
N THR A 372 22.26 18.34 -8.03
CA THR A 372 22.71 17.93 -9.35
C THR A 372 21.56 17.30 -10.14
N GLU A 373 21.51 17.64 -11.42
CA GLU A 373 20.66 16.98 -12.44
C GLU A 373 21.53 16.09 -13.36
N LYS A 374 22.83 15.97 -13.06
CA LYS A 374 23.77 15.21 -13.86
C LYS A 374 23.88 13.77 -13.33
N ILE A 375 23.11 12.87 -13.94
CA ILE A 375 23.11 11.43 -13.65
C ILE A 375 23.54 10.66 -14.91
N GLU A 376 24.72 10.04 -14.88
CA GLU A 376 25.30 9.29 -16.02
C GLU A 376 25.53 7.83 -15.62
N ASP A 377 24.99 6.85 -16.35
CA ASP A 377 25.26 5.41 -16.18
C ASP A 377 25.31 4.93 -14.72
N ASN A 378 24.24 5.26 -13.98
CA ASN A 378 24.05 4.98 -12.55
C ASN A 378 24.96 5.77 -11.59
N ARG A 379 25.70 6.78 -12.05
CA ARG A 379 26.52 7.68 -11.24
C ARG A 379 25.82 9.02 -11.03
N ILE A 380 25.88 9.52 -9.79
CA ILE A 380 25.45 10.87 -9.42
C ILE A 380 26.70 11.74 -9.48
N ILE A 381 26.69 12.76 -10.35
CA ILE A 381 27.85 13.65 -10.53
C ILE A 381 27.59 14.94 -9.76
N TRP A 382 28.20 15.03 -8.59
CA TRP A 382 28.24 16.26 -7.81
C TRP A 382 29.19 17.26 -8.46
N LYS A 383 28.72 18.49 -8.63
CA LYS A 383 29.53 19.63 -9.09
C LYS A 383 29.81 20.58 -7.93
#